data_AF-A0A6F9C260-F1
#
_entry.id   AF-A0A6F9C260-F1
#
_cell.length_a   1.000
_cell.length_b   1.000
_cell.length_c   1.000
_cell.angle_alpha   90.00
_cell.angle_beta   90.00
_cell.angle_gamma   90.00
#
_symmetry.space_group_name_H-M   'P 1'
#
loop_
_entity.id
_entity.type
_entity.pdbx_description
1 polymer ?
#
loop_
_entity_poly.entity_id
_entity_poly.type
_entity_poly.pdbx_seq_one_letter_code
_entity_poly.pdbx_strand_id
1 'polypeptide(L)'
;MAMTLDKFTRSLDAKSLPRVLQIQSGYYFQGSVYELFGREWSFSYGELLKIIGISVTRLIVELQSEGSKSMTIDLSLDFPGLFRIVADKRPYTCIQEIVDSVHISSECLGQPEFRCPEELQLAEGTIQAEESFKLTALRTEHGDSHVDCEVTRKDSKHIFTVKLSHTGEFYECADDQFYTLKELVEWKMLKGRKRTVSWAKSLPSKEKCVSKLPEDYSGELVLTPVYELQTVSKFGNNVVFIPSTLDVEVLDVTEECDGACFMQPLSLRDVFAKPCEVFPFMAEIIEPPSQVQEELSFLMSSKQVIVHGAYQAKRILASEIRSEAQRRFLIPVSYNGRFKRRPRTFPTAYDLEVAKSDMELLHVVATRAFETDYEGLSSVLVGDQYLVHKRETSEVIYGGRRKTVEALACEKMVGKKYEAVLIPMCLEGGFVEVVHDKKQYMLSEVCHRFSLPFNVKVSMRDLSGLQLEEEITDPYLLVSTPDLALCWEVPVNRTNMALQLLQQWSSPEPTQSQAVCSAVEEIGEDCYFTLRRYVNASMLPPPRPPKRHQQPSEDTLKLQPLRPKKPDPPSPKPSLKKTDLSTRQLNRMMVILMIMNTLMRMKLDRIRRTFNDQSIHSTDKRKSRNTYAMQTAKQV
;
A
#
# COMPACT_ATOMS: atom_id res chain seq x y z
N MET A 1 -25.11 28.44 16.81
CA MET A 1 -26.01 27.53 17.57
C MET A 1 -25.21 26.30 17.94
N ALA A 2 -25.34 25.80 19.17
CA ALA A 2 -24.65 24.59 19.59
C ALA A 2 -25.18 23.36 18.83
N MET A 3 -24.31 22.39 18.54
CA MET A 3 -24.66 21.13 17.89
C MET A 3 -23.78 20.00 18.43
N THR A 4 -24.18 18.75 18.21
CA THR A 4 -23.36 17.60 18.62
C THR A 4 -22.04 17.55 17.85
N LEU A 5 -20.97 17.05 18.49
CA LEU A 5 -19.65 16.93 17.87
C LEU A 5 -19.67 16.08 16.59
N ASP A 6 -20.44 14.99 16.58
CA ASP A 6 -20.60 14.12 15.41
C ASP A 6 -21.25 14.89 14.24
N LYS A 7 -22.29 15.68 14.52
CA LYS A 7 -22.96 16.48 13.49
C LYS A 7 -22.03 17.56 12.95
N PHE A 8 -21.30 18.26 13.83
CA PHE A 8 -20.30 19.23 13.43
C PHE A 8 -19.23 18.59 12.53
N THR A 9 -18.64 17.48 12.97
CA THR A 9 -17.58 16.76 12.24
C THR A 9 -18.02 16.34 10.84
N ARG A 10 -19.26 15.86 10.68
CA ARG A 10 -19.81 15.47 9.37
C ARG A 10 -20.06 16.65 8.44
N SER A 11 -20.31 17.83 8.98
CA SER A 11 -20.51 19.07 8.21
C SER A 11 -19.23 19.84 7.93
N LEU A 12 -18.14 19.51 8.62
CA LEU A 12 -16.89 20.25 8.55
C LEU A 12 -16.16 19.97 7.24
N ASP A 13 -15.86 21.03 6.49
CA ASP A 13 -14.93 20.96 5.37
C ASP A 13 -13.49 20.97 5.88
N ALA A 14 -12.72 19.91 5.57
CA ALA A 14 -11.30 19.81 5.93
C ALA A 14 -10.46 20.99 5.40
N LYS A 15 -10.83 21.58 4.26
CA LYS A 15 -10.16 22.77 3.71
C LYS A 15 -10.41 24.03 4.55
N SER A 16 -11.45 24.03 5.37
CA SER A 16 -11.82 25.14 6.24
C SER A 16 -11.13 25.09 7.61
N LEU A 17 -10.28 24.09 7.85
CA LEU A 17 -9.45 24.01 9.04
C LEU A 17 -8.31 25.06 8.98
N PRO A 18 -7.86 25.57 10.14
CA PRO A 18 -8.29 25.22 11.48
C PRO A 18 -9.62 25.88 11.90
N ARG A 19 -10.38 25.24 12.82
CA ARG A 19 -11.60 25.77 13.43
C ARG A 19 -11.49 25.80 14.95
N VAL A 20 -12.09 26.78 15.62
CA VAL A 20 -12.10 26.86 17.09
C VAL A 20 -13.49 26.51 17.61
N LEU A 21 -13.56 25.49 18.45
CA LEU A 21 -14.79 25.05 19.11
C LEU A 21 -14.78 25.41 20.58
N GLN A 22 -15.94 25.84 21.08
CA GLN A 22 -16.22 25.98 22.49
C GLN A 22 -17.11 24.82 22.97
N ILE A 23 -16.70 24.12 24.01
CA ILE A 23 -17.51 23.08 24.66
C ILE A 23 -18.68 23.73 25.40
N GLN A 24 -19.91 23.34 25.08
CA GLN A 24 -21.14 23.89 25.65
C GLN A 24 -21.81 22.94 26.65
N SER A 25 -21.86 21.64 26.35
CA SER A 25 -22.46 20.66 27.23
C SER A 25 -21.98 19.26 26.84
N GLY A 26 -22.24 18.26 27.67
CA GLY A 26 -21.95 16.88 27.31
C GLY A 26 -21.90 15.97 28.52
N TYR A 27 -22.20 14.69 28.28
CA TYR A 27 -22.09 13.63 29.27
C TYR A 27 -20.89 12.76 28.92
N TYR A 28 -19.78 13.04 29.58
CA TYR A 28 -18.63 12.14 29.61
C TYR A 28 -18.34 11.85 31.09
N PHE A 29 -18.34 10.58 31.49
CA PHE A 29 -18.28 10.25 32.92
C PHE A 29 -16.87 10.55 33.43
N GLN A 30 -16.76 11.40 34.44
CA GLN A 30 -15.52 11.59 35.18
C GLN A 30 -15.21 10.27 35.91
N GLY A 31 -14.22 9.52 35.40
CA GLY A 31 -13.91 8.15 35.84
C GLY A 31 -14.50 7.02 34.97
N SER A 32 -15.29 7.30 33.92
CA SER A 32 -15.37 6.34 32.80
C SER A 32 -14.13 6.53 31.96
N VAL A 33 -13.30 5.51 32.00
CA VAL A 33 -12.15 5.29 31.15
C VAL A 33 -12.55 5.45 29.67
N TYR A 34 -12.44 6.67 29.14
CA TYR A 34 -11.78 6.82 27.84
C TYR A 34 -10.30 7.00 28.16
N GLU A 35 -9.64 5.89 28.48
CA GLU A 35 -8.21 5.73 28.25
C GLU A 35 -8.00 5.88 26.74
N LEU A 36 -7.97 7.12 26.24
CA LEU A 36 -7.37 7.40 24.96
C LEU A 36 -5.86 7.21 25.18
N PHE A 37 -5.41 5.97 25.00
CA PHE A 37 -4.03 5.55 25.17
C PHE A 37 -3.42 5.86 26.56
N GLY A 38 -4.20 5.71 27.65
CA GLY A 38 -3.67 5.88 29.01
C GLY A 38 -3.62 7.32 29.53
N ARG A 39 -4.30 8.29 28.89
CA ARG A 39 -4.33 9.69 29.34
C ARG A 39 -5.75 10.12 29.72
N GLU A 40 -5.97 10.49 30.98
CA GLU A 40 -7.23 11.05 31.47
C GLU A 40 -7.37 12.51 31.04
N TRP A 41 -8.49 12.85 30.38
CA TRP A 41 -8.82 14.25 30.03
C TRP A 41 -10.25 14.59 30.47
N SER A 42 -10.42 15.81 30.98
CA SER A 42 -11.72 16.36 31.39
C SER A 42 -11.97 17.68 30.67
N PHE A 43 -13.05 17.77 29.89
CA PHE A 43 -13.42 18.99 29.17
C PHE A 43 -14.34 19.89 29.98
N SER A 44 -13.87 21.08 30.34
CA SER A 44 -14.71 22.02 31.11
C SER A 44 -15.70 22.79 30.23
N TYR A 45 -16.84 23.19 30.80
CA TYR A 45 -17.74 24.13 30.12
C TYR A 45 -16.98 25.40 29.73
N GLY A 46 -17.13 25.83 28.47
CA GLY A 46 -16.47 27.03 27.94
C GLY A 46 -15.02 26.81 27.51
N GLU A 47 -14.47 25.60 27.62
CA GLU A 47 -13.14 25.27 27.11
C GLU A 47 -13.07 25.42 25.59
N LEU A 48 -11.95 26.00 25.11
CA LEU A 48 -11.71 26.26 23.70
C LEU A 48 -10.71 25.25 23.13
N LEU A 49 -11.12 24.59 22.05
CA LEU A 49 -10.35 23.60 21.33
C LEU A 49 -10.19 24.03 19.88
N LYS A 50 -8.95 24.17 19.42
CA LYS A 50 -8.67 24.43 18.00
C LYS A 50 -8.52 23.09 17.28
N ILE A 51 -9.47 22.75 16.43
CA ILE A 51 -9.37 21.63 15.50
C ILE A 51 -8.38 22.02 14.41
N ILE A 52 -7.33 21.23 14.28
CA ILE A 52 -6.26 21.41 13.28
C ILE A 52 -6.30 20.32 12.20
N GLY A 53 -6.96 19.20 12.47
CA GLY A 53 -7.03 18.07 11.55
C GLY A 53 -8.24 17.17 11.84
N ILE A 54 -8.62 16.38 10.85
CA ILE A 54 -9.59 15.29 10.99
C ILE A 54 -8.99 14.07 10.32
N SER A 55 -9.00 12.93 11.01
CA SER A 55 -8.58 11.65 10.47
C SER A 55 -9.67 10.61 10.71
N VAL A 56 -9.58 9.47 10.02
CA VAL A 56 -10.40 8.29 10.32
C VAL A 56 -9.52 7.34 11.11
N THR A 57 -10.01 6.83 12.25
CA THR A 57 -9.26 5.89 13.09
C THR A 57 -9.62 4.44 12.82
N ARG A 58 -10.89 4.19 12.50
CA ARG A 58 -11.44 2.86 12.25
C ARG A 58 -12.68 2.95 11.38
N LEU A 59 -13.08 1.79 10.85
CA LEU A 59 -14.29 1.62 10.06
C LEU A 59 -15.27 0.72 10.81
N ILE A 60 -16.52 1.17 10.93
CA ILE A 60 -17.64 0.31 11.31
C ILE A 60 -18.11 -0.39 10.05
N VAL A 61 -18.07 -1.71 10.06
CA VAL A 61 -18.47 -2.56 8.94
C VAL A 61 -19.82 -3.19 9.24
N GLU A 62 -20.79 -2.92 8.38
CA GLU A 62 -22.10 -3.57 8.41
C GLU A 62 -22.12 -4.71 7.39
N LEU A 63 -22.33 -5.94 7.86
CA LEU A 63 -22.52 -7.09 6.99
C LEU A 63 -23.97 -7.13 6.52
N GLN A 64 -24.19 -7.02 5.21
CA GLN A 64 -25.52 -7.22 4.64
C GLN A 64 -25.78 -8.72 4.53
N SER A 65 -26.77 -9.23 5.27
CA SER A 65 -27.28 -10.60 5.12
C SER A 65 -28.76 -10.52 4.79
N GLU A 66 -29.20 -11.26 3.77
CA GLU A 66 -30.61 -11.28 3.38
C GLU A 66 -31.45 -11.89 4.53
N GLY A 67 -32.24 -11.05 5.19
CA GLY A 67 -33.30 -11.47 6.12
C GLY A 67 -32.94 -11.66 7.60
N SER A 68 -31.74 -11.27 8.07
CA SER A 68 -31.38 -11.28 9.50
C SER A 68 -30.63 -10.02 9.93
N LYS A 69 -30.64 -9.72 11.25
CA LYS A 69 -30.01 -8.54 11.87
C LYS A 69 -28.61 -8.28 11.29
N SER A 70 -28.37 -7.06 10.80
CA SER A 70 -27.04 -6.61 10.38
C SER A 70 -26.07 -6.74 11.54
N MET A 71 -24.96 -7.43 11.31
CA MET A 71 -23.86 -7.50 12.27
C MET A 71 -22.93 -6.32 12.00
N THR A 72 -22.62 -5.56 13.05
CA THR A 72 -21.67 -4.45 12.99
C THR A 72 -20.35 -4.85 13.65
N ILE A 73 -19.23 -4.54 12.98
CA ILE A 73 -17.89 -4.89 13.43
C ILE A 73 -16.97 -3.68 13.27
N ASP A 74 -16.22 -3.33 14.31
CA ASP A 74 -15.13 -2.35 14.21
C ASP A 74 -13.86 -3.00 13.61
N LEU A 75 -13.41 -2.47 12.48
CA LEU A 75 -12.14 -2.81 11.83
C LEU A 75 -11.13 -1.66 11.94
N SER A 76 -9.90 -2.01 12.33
CA SER A 76 -8.75 -1.10 12.24
C SER A 76 -8.39 -0.85 10.77
N LEU A 77 -7.78 0.31 10.47
CA LEU A 77 -7.26 0.59 9.12
C LEU A 77 -6.13 -0.35 8.71
N ASP A 78 -5.40 -0.90 9.68
CA ASP A 78 -4.33 -1.88 9.46
C ASP A 78 -4.85 -3.32 9.31
N PHE A 79 -6.15 -3.49 9.10
CA PHE A 79 -6.73 -4.81 8.92
C PHE A 79 -6.15 -5.50 7.66
N PRO A 80 -5.56 -6.71 7.78
CA PRO A 80 -4.94 -7.39 6.66
C PRO A 80 -6.01 -7.95 5.70
N GLY A 81 -6.36 -7.18 4.68
CA GLY A 81 -7.36 -7.58 3.70
C GLY A 81 -7.39 -6.66 2.48
N LEU A 82 -7.69 -7.26 1.32
CA LEU A 82 -7.90 -6.53 0.08
C LEU A 82 -9.39 -6.48 -0.25
N PHE A 83 -9.85 -5.28 -0.57
CA PHE A 83 -11.24 -4.96 -0.85
C PHE A 83 -11.36 -4.41 -2.26
N ARG A 84 -12.46 -4.75 -2.93
CA ARG A 84 -12.82 -4.18 -4.21
C ARG A 84 -14.00 -3.24 -4.02
N ILE A 85 -13.94 -2.07 -4.65
CA ILE A 85 -14.99 -1.07 -4.58
C ILE A 85 -16.22 -1.56 -5.33
N VAL A 86 -17.39 -1.43 -4.72
CA VAL A 86 -18.67 -1.53 -5.42
C VAL A 86 -19.10 -0.11 -5.75
N ALA A 87 -19.29 0.18 -7.04
CA ALA A 87 -19.71 1.50 -7.52
C ALA A 87 -20.97 1.96 -6.79
N ASP A 88 -20.96 3.21 -6.33
CA ASP A 88 -22.10 3.74 -5.60
C ASP A 88 -23.33 3.83 -6.51
N LYS A 89 -24.48 3.38 -6.01
CA LYS A 89 -25.76 3.43 -6.72
C LYS A 89 -26.34 4.85 -6.76
N ARG A 90 -25.94 5.71 -5.82
CA ARG A 90 -26.40 7.10 -5.75
C ARG A 90 -25.47 7.97 -6.61
N PRO A 91 -26.00 8.84 -7.50
CA PRO A 91 -25.16 9.77 -8.24
C PRO A 91 -24.59 10.84 -7.30
N TYR A 92 -23.49 11.46 -7.73
CA TYR A 92 -23.05 12.77 -7.24
C TYR A 92 -23.83 13.84 -8.01
N THR A 93 -24.22 14.90 -7.32
CA THR A 93 -25.11 15.95 -7.85
C THR A 93 -24.36 17.14 -8.47
N CYS A 94 -23.06 17.26 -8.18
CA CYS A 94 -22.17 18.26 -8.75
C CYS A 94 -20.72 17.80 -8.68
N ILE A 95 -19.86 18.44 -9.47
CA ILE A 95 -18.42 18.17 -9.47
C ILE A 95 -17.78 18.48 -8.11
N GLN A 96 -18.24 19.54 -7.44
CA GLN A 96 -17.80 19.89 -6.08
C GLN A 96 -18.00 18.72 -5.10
N GLU A 97 -19.14 18.03 -5.15
CA GLU A 97 -19.42 16.87 -4.28
C GLU A 97 -18.41 15.73 -4.50
N ILE A 98 -18.00 15.51 -5.75
CA ILE A 98 -16.98 14.51 -6.09
C ILE A 98 -15.63 14.90 -5.47
N VAL A 99 -15.18 16.14 -5.70
CA VAL A 99 -13.90 16.66 -5.20
C VAL A 99 -13.85 16.66 -3.67
N ASP A 100 -15.00 16.84 -3.02
CA ASP A 100 -15.12 16.81 -1.56
C ASP A 100 -15.16 15.39 -0.98
N SER A 101 -15.63 14.42 -1.76
CA SER A 101 -15.79 13.02 -1.32
C SER A 101 -14.59 12.14 -1.66
N VAL A 102 -13.83 12.51 -2.68
CA VAL A 102 -12.80 11.69 -3.31
C VAL A 102 -11.52 12.52 -3.47
N HIS A 103 -10.37 11.90 -3.20
CA HIS A 103 -9.09 12.54 -3.44
C HIS A 103 -8.76 12.59 -4.94
N ILE A 104 -8.41 13.77 -5.45
CA ILE A 104 -8.01 14.01 -6.85
C ILE A 104 -6.54 14.42 -6.88
N SER A 105 -5.70 13.64 -7.56
CA SER A 105 -4.26 13.92 -7.70
C SER A 105 -3.71 13.40 -9.02
N SER A 106 -2.86 14.20 -9.68
CA SER A 106 -2.33 13.91 -11.03
C SER A 106 -1.46 12.66 -11.12
N GLU A 107 -0.95 12.17 -9.99
CA GLU A 107 0.06 11.09 -9.92
C GLU A 107 -0.55 9.69 -9.72
N CYS A 108 -1.87 9.56 -9.51
CA CYS A 108 -2.44 8.30 -9.02
C CYS A 108 -3.03 7.36 -10.11
N LEU A 109 -2.45 6.17 -10.23
CA LEU A 109 -3.04 5.01 -10.92
C LEU A 109 -4.26 4.49 -10.12
N GLY A 110 -5.46 4.69 -10.63
CA GLY A 110 -6.73 4.28 -9.99
C GLY A 110 -7.68 5.43 -9.61
N GLN A 111 -7.48 6.63 -10.17
CA GLN A 111 -8.50 7.69 -10.10
C GLN A 111 -9.86 7.12 -10.49
N PRO A 112 -10.92 7.43 -9.71
CA PRO A 112 -12.25 6.97 -10.07
C PRO A 112 -12.64 7.57 -11.42
N GLU A 113 -13.18 6.70 -12.26
CA GLU A 113 -13.82 7.10 -13.49
C GLU A 113 -15.28 7.43 -13.18
N PHE A 114 -15.78 8.50 -13.79
CA PHE A 114 -17.16 8.92 -13.68
C PHE A 114 -17.79 8.91 -15.06
N ARG A 115 -19.11 8.74 -15.09
CA ARG A 115 -19.92 8.89 -16.30
C ARG A 115 -21.12 9.77 -16.01
N CYS A 116 -21.52 10.54 -17.01
CA CYS A 116 -22.72 11.38 -16.97
C CYS A 116 -23.73 10.82 -17.97
N PRO A 117 -25.02 10.62 -17.60
CA PRO A 117 -26.06 10.22 -18.54
C PRO A 117 -26.33 11.28 -19.61
N GLU A 118 -26.02 12.54 -19.31
CA GLU A 118 -26.24 13.68 -20.20
C GLU A 118 -24.94 14.11 -20.90
N GLU A 119 -25.10 14.73 -22.06
CA GLU A 119 -23.99 15.29 -22.82
C GLU A 119 -23.46 16.56 -22.13
N LEU A 120 -22.16 16.58 -21.83
CA LEU A 120 -21.51 17.70 -21.13
C LEU A 120 -20.81 18.61 -22.15
N GLN A 121 -21.40 19.77 -22.40
CA GLN A 121 -20.84 20.79 -23.30
C GLN A 121 -19.85 21.70 -22.57
N LEU A 122 -18.60 21.70 -23.02
CA LEU A 122 -17.49 22.46 -22.44
C LEU A 122 -16.81 23.31 -23.53
N ALA A 123 -15.91 24.21 -23.11
CA ALA A 123 -15.25 25.13 -24.05
C ALA A 123 -14.32 24.39 -25.04
N GLU A 124 -13.67 23.33 -24.57
CA GLU A 124 -12.70 22.53 -25.34
C GLU A 124 -13.38 21.47 -26.22
N GLY A 125 -14.71 21.32 -26.10
CA GLY A 125 -15.51 20.35 -26.83
C GLY A 125 -16.58 19.71 -25.96
N THR A 126 -17.00 18.50 -26.31
CA THR A 126 -18.15 17.85 -25.69
C THR A 126 -17.81 16.45 -25.22
N ILE A 127 -18.14 16.14 -23.96
CA ILE A 127 -18.11 14.77 -23.42
C ILE A 127 -19.47 14.15 -23.69
N GLN A 128 -19.47 13.00 -24.38
CA GLN A 128 -20.69 12.33 -24.81
C GLN A 128 -21.44 11.71 -23.63
N ALA A 129 -22.76 11.56 -23.77
CA ALA A 129 -23.57 10.82 -22.81
C ALA A 129 -23.01 9.39 -22.61
N GLU A 130 -22.96 8.95 -21.36
CA GLU A 130 -22.42 7.65 -20.91
C GLU A 130 -20.90 7.46 -21.17
N GLU A 131 -20.19 8.48 -21.62
CA GLU A 131 -18.74 8.44 -21.78
C GLU A 131 -18.03 8.54 -20.43
N SER A 132 -17.02 7.69 -20.20
CA SER A 132 -16.23 7.74 -18.95
C SER A 132 -15.13 8.78 -19.01
N PHE A 133 -14.93 9.49 -17.90
CA PHE A 133 -13.91 10.51 -17.74
C PHE A 133 -13.27 10.46 -16.35
N LYS A 134 -12.03 10.91 -16.23
CA LYS A 134 -11.24 10.95 -14.99
C LYS A 134 -10.99 12.38 -14.56
N LEU A 135 -11.15 12.69 -13.28
CA LEU A 135 -10.75 13.98 -12.73
C LEU A 135 -9.26 13.95 -12.39
N THR A 136 -8.44 14.75 -13.07
CA THR A 136 -6.98 14.64 -12.99
C THR A 136 -6.32 15.69 -12.10
N ALA A 137 -6.75 16.95 -12.19
CA ALA A 137 -6.12 18.05 -11.45
C ALA A 137 -7.14 19.10 -11.02
N LEU A 138 -7.00 19.61 -9.80
CA LEU A 138 -7.78 20.75 -9.30
C LEU A 138 -7.01 22.04 -9.57
N ARG A 139 -7.65 23.02 -10.22
CA ARG A 139 -7.08 24.34 -10.49
C ARG A 139 -7.94 25.43 -9.84
N THR A 140 -7.29 26.41 -9.22
CA THR A 140 -7.97 27.57 -8.65
C THR A 140 -7.37 28.82 -9.28
N GLU A 141 -8.12 29.50 -10.13
CA GLU A 141 -7.69 30.74 -10.79
C GLU A 141 -8.70 31.86 -10.48
N HIS A 142 -8.23 33.00 -9.99
CA HIS A 142 -9.05 34.19 -9.74
C HIS A 142 -10.34 33.98 -8.90
N GLY A 143 -10.35 32.98 -8.01
CA GLY A 143 -11.50 32.66 -7.16
C GLY A 143 -12.52 31.72 -7.79
N ASP A 144 -12.38 31.38 -9.08
CA ASP A 144 -13.17 30.35 -9.74
C ASP A 144 -12.37 29.03 -9.71
N SER A 145 -12.98 27.98 -9.17
CA SER A 145 -12.32 26.69 -9.00
C SER A 145 -12.80 25.70 -10.06
N HIS A 146 -11.83 25.09 -10.74
CA HIS A 146 -12.01 24.21 -11.87
C HIS A 146 -11.32 22.88 -11.64
N VAL A 147 -11.76 21.85 -12.35
CA VAL A 147 -11.11 20.54 -12.39
C VAL A 147 -10.85 20.15 -13.83
N ASP A 148 -9.64 19.65 -14.07
CA ASP A 148 -9.28 19.04 -15.34
C ASP A 148 -9.83 17.62 -15.39
N CYS A 149 -10.42 17.28 -16.52
CA CYS A 149 -11.05 16.00 -16.81
C CYS A 149 -10.35 15.37 -18.00
N GLU A 150 -9.89 14.13 -17.87
CA GLU A 150 -9.29 13.36 -18.97
C GLU A 150 -10.31 12.35 -19.53
N VAL A 151 -10.53 12.40 -20.84
CA VAL A 151 -11.30 11.41 -21.61
C VAL A 151 -10.35 10.69 -22.56
N THR A 152 -10.38 9.36 -22.56
CA THR A 152 -9.55 8.56 -23.47
C THR A 152 -10.38 8.08 -24.66
N ARG A 153 -10.06 8.57 -25.87
CA ARG A 153 -10.71 8.19 -27.13
C ARG A 153 -9.68 7.63 -28.10
N LYS A 154 -9.84 6.37 -28.54
CA LYS A 154 -8.94 5.73 -29.53
C LYS A 154 -7.45 5.91 -29.18
N ASP A 155 -7.08 5.62 -27.94
CA ASP A 155 -5.72 5.78 -27.37
C ASP A 155 -5.18 7.22 -27.35
N SER A 156 -6.03 8.22 -27.60
CA SER A 156 -5.70 9.65 -27.49
C SER A 156 -6.39 10.26 -26.28
N LYS A 157 -5.61 10.91 -25.42
CA LYS A 157 -6.09 11.61 -24.23
C LYS A 157 -6.56 13.02 -24.59
N HIS A 158 -7.78 13.36 -24.20
CA HIS A 158 -8.37 14.69 -24.38
C HIS A 158 -8.63 15.27 -22.99
N ILE A 159 -8.16 16.49 -22.75
CA ILE A 159 -8.33 17.19 -21.47
C ILE A 159 -9.41 18.25 -21.64
N PHE A 160 -10.36 18.28 -20.72
CA PHE A 160 -11.43 19.27 -20.64
C PHE A 160 -11.41 19.94 -19.26
N THR A 161 -11.83 21.19 -19.16
CA THR A 161 -11.85 21.90 -17.88
C THR A 161 -13.30 22.15 -17.45
N VAL A 162 -13.68 21.63 -16.28
CA VAL A 162 -15.04 21.71 -15.75
C VAL A 162 -15.07 22.53 -14.47
N LYS A 163 -16.05 23.42 -14.33
CA LYS A 163 -16.25 24.20 -13.10
C LYS A 163 -16.73 23.30 -11.96
N LEU A 164 -16.24 23.52 -10.73
CA LEU A 164 -16.73 22.77 -9.57
C LEU A 164 -18.23 22.97 -9.32
N SER A 165 -18.76 24.17 -9.63
CA SER A 165 -20.18 24.50 -9.51
C SER A 165 -21.08 23.81 -10.55
N HIS A 166 -20.51 23.05 -11.48
CA HIS A 166 -21.29 22.36 -12.50
C HIS A 166 -22.13 21.25 -11.85
N THR A 167 -23.45 21.35 -12.02
CA THR A 167 -24.45 20.42 -11.48
C THR A 167 -24.84 19.40 -12.54
N GLY A 168 -25.03 18.15 -12.14
CA GLY A 168 -25.41 17.05 -13.03
C GLY A 168 -25.41 15.73 -12.25
N GLU A 169 -25.93 14.67 -12.86
CA GLU A 169 -25.86 13.33 -12.26
C GLU A 169 -24.59 12.62 -12.70
N PHE A 170 -23.63 12.50 -11.79
CA PHE A 170 -22.37 11.82 -12.06
C PHE A 170 -22.33 10.48 -11.34
N TYR A 171 -22.20 9.40 -12.11
CA TYR A 171 -22.12 8.04 -11.57
C TYR A 171 -20.68 7.57 -11.56
N GLU A 172 -20.28 6.95 -10.46
CA GLU A 172 -18.98 6.29 -10.38
C GLU A 172 -18.98 5.00 -11.22
N CYS A 173 -17.92 4.79 -11.97
CA CYS A 173 -17.69 3.57 -12.74
C CYS A 173 -17.04 2.51 -11.85
N ALA A 174 -17.34 1.23 -12.11
CA ALA A 174 -16.69 0.13 -11.43
C ALA A 174 -15.20 0.07 -11.81
N ASP A 175 -14.33 -0.17 -10.84
CA ASP A 175 -12.93 -0.48 -11.09
C ASP A 175 -12.63 -1.97 -10.81
N ASP A 176 -11.56 -2.46 -11.44
CA ASP A 176 -11.01 -3.81 -11.23
C ASP A 176 -9.84 -3.79 -10.23
N GLN A 177 -9.71 -2.71 -9.45
CA GLN A 177 -8.59 -2.52 -8.54
C GLN A 177 -8.88 -3.08 -7.15
N PHE A 178 -7.82 -3.43 -6.43
CA PHE A 178 -7.88 -3.83 -5.04
C PHE A 178 -7.29 -2.73 -4.15
N TYR A 179 -7.91 -2.55 -2.99
CA TYR A 179 -7.55 -1.51 -2.03
C TYR A 179 -7.48 -2.08 -0.62
N THR A 180 -6.55 -1.57 0.17
CA THR A 180 -6.55 -1.71 1.64
C THR A 180 -7.60 -0.77 2.26
N LEU A 181 -7.98 -1.00 3.52
CA LEU A 181 -8.90 -0.07 4.22
C LEU A 181 -8.31 1.34 4.35
N LYS A 182 -7.00 1.44 4.56
CA LYS A 182 -6.28 2.72 4.62
C LYS A 182 -6.37 3.49 3.30
N GLU A 183 -6.12 2.85 2.16
CA GLU A 183 -6.25 3.47 0.84
C GLU A 183 -7.69 3.91 0.55
N LEU A 184 -8.69 3.11 0.94
CA LEU A 184 -10.10 3.47 0.78
C LEU A 184 -10.45 4.74 1.55
N VAL A 185 -9.98 4.84 2.79
CA VAL A 185 -10.16 6.03 3.63
C VAL A 185 -9.47 7.24 3.03
N GLU A 186 -8.19 7.11 2.65
CA GLU A 186 -7.39 8.22 2.15
C GLU A 186 -7.89 8.73 0.79
N TRP A 187 -8.37 7.86 -0.10
CA TRP A 187 -8.65 8.24 -1.49
C TRP A 187 -10.13 8.27 -1.87
N LYS A 188 -10.97 7.44 -1.24
CA LYS A 188 -12.33 7.14 -1.72
C LYS A 188 -13.44 7.39 -0.69
N MET A 189 -13.10 7.90 0.50
CA MET A 189 -14.07 8.09 1.61
C MET A 189 -13.84 9.39 2.41
N LEU A 190 -13.38 10.47 1.78
CA LEU A 190 -12.94 11.68 2.49
C LEU A 190 -14.07 12.38 3.27
N LYS A 191 -15.35 12.20 2.93
CA LYS A 191 -16.47 12.82 3.67
C LYS A 191 -17.77 12.00 3.69
N GLY A 192 -18.18 11.55 4.88
CA GLY A 192 -19.56 11.27 5.33
C GLY A 192 -20.37 10.18 4.61
N ARG A 193 -19.91 9.73 3.44
CA ARG A 193 -20.60 8.77 2.60
C ARG A 193 -20.14 7.37 2.96
N LYS A 194 -21.11 6.49 3.26
CA LYS A 194 -20.82 5.07 3.47
C LYS A 194 -20.32 4.47 2.16
N ARG A 195 -19.37 3.54 2.24
CA ARG A 195 -18.79 2.90 1.06
C ARG A 195 -19.09 1.42 1.05
N THR A 196 -19.62 0.93 -0.07
CA THR A 196 -19.84 -0.50 -0.25
C THR A 196 -18.60 -1.12 -0.90
N VAL A 197 -18.13 -2.23 -0.34
CA VAL A 197 -17.01 -3.01 -0.87
C VAL A 197 -17.32 -4.49 -0.86
N SER A 198 -16.70 -5.23 -1.77
CA SER A 198 -16.68 -6.69 -1.73
C SER A 198 -15.30 -7.17 -1.25
N TRP A 199 -15.28 -8.20 -0.40
CA TRP A 199 -14.02 -8.79 0.04
C TRP A 199 -13.41 -9.66 -1.06
N ALA A 200 -12.16 -9.36 -1.45
CA ALA A 200 -11.52 -10.05 -2.57
C ALA A 200 -10.55 -11.16 -2.12
N LYS A 201 -9.74 -10.92 -1.10
CA LYS A 201 -8.72 -11.87 -0.63
C LYS A 201 -8.29 -11.59 0.81
N SER A 202 -8.09 -12.64 1.61
CA SER A 202 -7.37 -12.55 2.89
C SER A 202 -5.86 -12.57 2.62
N LEU A 203 -5.12 -11.63 3.22
CA LEU A 203 -3.66 -11.73 3.25
C LEU A 203 -3.30 -12.75 4.33
N PRO A 204 -2.42 -13.74 4.08
CA PRO A 204 -2.03 -14.68 5.11
C PRO A 204 -1.19 -13.98 6.19
N SER A 205 -1.81 -13.52 7.28
CA SER A 205 -1.07 -12.99 8.43
C SER A 205 -0.48 -14.13 9.26
N LYS A 206 0.83 -14.05 9.56
CA LYS A 206 1.53 -14.99 10.46
C LYS A 206 1.25 -14.77 11.95
N GLU A 207 0.44 -13.77 12.30
CA GLU A 207 0.04 -13.49 13.66
C GLU A 207 -1.46 -13.72 13.83
N LYS A 208 -1.82 -14.23 15.01
CA LYS A 208 -3.18 -14.57 15.44
C LYS A 208 -4.05 -13.30 15.49
N CYS A 209 -4.44 -12.76 14.34
CA CYS A 209 -5.61 -11.91 14.29
C CYS A 209 -6.81 -12.85 14.45
N VAL A 210 -7.56 -12.71 15.54
CA VAL A 210 -8.88 -13.33 15.66
C VAL A 210 -9.68 -12.70 14.53
N SER A 211 -9.88 -13.43 13.42
CA SER A 211 -10.68 -13.01 12.28
C SER A 211 -12.07 -12.63 12.82
N LYS A 212 -12.32 -11.32 12.99
CA LYS A 212 -13.64 -10.83 13.42
C LYS A 212 -14.67 -11.01 12.31
N LEU A 213 -14.22 -11.03 11.06
CA LEU A 213 -15.04 -11.35 9.90
C LEU A 213 -15.13 -12.87 9.71
N PRO A 214 -16.33 -13.42 9.44
CA PRO A 214 -16.49 -14.84 9.15
C PRO A 214 -15.63 -15.25 7.94
N GLU A 215 -14.83 -16.32 8.05
CA GLU A 215 -13.86 -16.77 7.03
C GLU A 215 -14.50 -17.13 5.66
N ASP A 216 -15.84 -17.30 5.62
CA ASP A 216 -16.61 -17.69 4.42
C ASP A 216 -17.57 -16.59 3.91
N TYR A 217 -17.48 -15.34 4.39
CA TYR A 217 -18.39 -14.28 3.93
C TYR A 217 -17.99 -13.78 2.53
N SER A 218 -18.89 -13.95 1.55
CA SER A 218 -18.71 -13.51 0.15
C SER A 218 -19.64 -12.36 -0.26
N GLY A 219 -20.21 -11.64 0.72
CA GLY A 219 -21.18 -10.57 0.48
C GLY A 219 -20.57 -9.15 0.43
N GLU A 220 -21.43 -8.17 0.22
CA GLU A 220 -21.11 -6.74 0.25
C GLU A 220 -21.01 -6.22 1.70
N LEU A 221 -19.96 -5.46 1.97
CA LEU A 221 -19.68 -4.82 3.25
C LEU A 221 -19.93 -3.32 3.11
N VAL A 222 -20.68 -2.73 4.05
CA VAL A 222 -20.86 -1.27 4.11
C VAL A 222 -19.91 -0.71 5.16
N LEU A 223 -18.95 0.09 4.70
CA LEU A 223 -17.96 0.77 5.51
C LEU A 223 -18.48 2.15 5.93
N THR A 224 -18.49 2.41 7.23
CA THR A 224 -18.81 3.73 7.81
C THR A 224 -17.58 4.25 8.56
N PRO A 225 -17.02 5.42 8.19
CA PRO A 225 -15.85 5.96 8.85
C PRO A 225 -16.18 6.50 10.24
N VAL A 226 -15.30 6.22 11.21
CA VAL A 226 -15.31 6.87 12.52
C VAL A 226 -14.19 7.89 12.55
N TYR A 227 -14.59 9.16 12.67
CA TYR A 227 -13.67 10.28 12.63
C TYR A 227 -13.06 10.54 14.01
N GLU A 228 -11.84 11.06 14.00
CA GLU A 228 -11.13 11.57 15.15
C GLU A 228 -10.62 12.97 14.80
N LEU A 229 -10.89 13.91 15.70
CA LEU A 229 -10.52 15.30 15.59
C LEU A 229 -9.15 15.48 16.24
N GLN A 230 -8.19 15.99 15.48
CA GLN A 230 -6.92 16.44 16.01
C GLN A 230 -7.08 17.86 16.54
N THR A 231 -6.93 18.04 17.84
CA THR A 231 -7.22 19.30 18.53
C THR A 231 -6.05 19.82 19.36
N VAL A 232 -5.99 21.13 19.52
CA VAL A 232 -5.04 21.82 20.37
C VAL A 232 -5.83 22.63 21.39
N SER A 233 -5.60 22.40 22.68
CA SER A 233 -6.18 23.23 23.74
C SER A 233 -5.41 24.54 23.86
N LYS A 234 -6.12 25.62 24.20
CA LYS A 234 -5.51 26.95 24.39
C LYS A 234 -4.39 26.96 25.43
N PHE A 235 -4.48 26.11 26.45
CA PHE A 235 -3.54 26.08 27.58
C PHE A 235 -2.65 24.82 27.60
N GLY A 236 -2.81 23.93 26.62
CA GLY A 236 -2.08 22.67 26.54
C GLY A 236 -0.95 22.75 25.52
N ASN A 237 0.19 22.16 25.85
CA ASN A 237 1.32 22.01 24.92
C ASN A 237 1.27 20.72 24.10
N ASN A 238 0.11 20.09 23.99
CA ASN A 238 -0.05 18.78 23.35
C ASN A 238 -1.21 18.79 22.38
N VAL A 239 -1.07 17.97 21.34
CA VAL A 239 -2.19 17.59 20.48
C VAL A 239 -3.04 16.55 21.19
N VAL A 240 -4.35 16.77 21.19
CA VAL A 240 -5.35 15.88 21.77
C VAL A 240 -6.25 15.36 20.65
N PHE A 241 -6.42 14.04 20.62
CA PHE A 241 -7.27 13.36 19.67
C PHE A 241 -8.63 13.08 20.29
N ILE A 242 -9.70 13.55 19.67
CA ILE A 242 -11.07 13.45 20.21
C ILE A 242 -11.93 12.68 19.21
N PRO A 243 -12.52 11.53 19.59
CA PRO A 243 -13.41 10.81 18.69
C PRO A 243 -14.65 11.65 18.40
N SER A 244 -15.09 11.70 17.14
CA SER A 244 -16.28 12.46 16.75
C SER A 244 -17.56 11.95 17.42
N THR A 245 -17.55 10.70 17.90
CA THR A 245 -18.65 10.06 18.63
C THR A 245 -18.75 10.47 20.10
N LEU A 246 -17.87 11.35 20.59
CA LEU A 246 -17.95 11.86 21.96
C LEU A 246 -19.27 12.64 22.15
N ASP A 247 -20.01 12.33 23.21
CA ASP A 247 -21.32 12.91 23.48
C ASP A 247 -21.20 14.31 24.13
N VAL A 248 -20.78 15.27 23.31
CA VAL A 248 -20.62 16.68 23.66
C VAL A 248 -21.29 17.58 22.63
N GLU A 249 -21.84 18.69 23.09
CA GLU A 249 -22.32 19.79 22.28
C GLU A 249 -21.23 20.87 22.19
N VAL A 250 -21.01 21.34 20.96
CA VAL A 250 -19.99 22.31 20.61
C VAL A 250 -20.59 23.50 19.87
N LEU A 251 -19.97 24.66 20.07
CA LEU A 251 -20.24 25.88 19.32
C LEU A 251 -18.98 26.28 18.56
N ASP A 252 -19.08 26.46 17.25
CA ASP A 252 -18.00 27.04 16.45
C ASP A 252 -17.88 28.54 16.78
N VAL A 253 -16.71 28.91 17.29
CA VAL A 253 -16.34 30.28 17.70
C VAL A 253 -15.06 30.74 16.99
N THR A 254 -14.82 30.20 15.78
CA THR A 254 -13.61 30.47 14.99
C THR A 254 -13.42 31.97 14.71
N GLU A 255 -14.50 32.68 14.39
CA GLU A 255 -14.45 34.10 14.02
C GLU A 255 -14.23 35.02 15.24
N GLU A 256 -14.57 34.53 16.43
CA GLU A 256 -14.49 35.26 17.70
C GLU A 256 -13.18 35.03 18.46
N CYS A 257 -12.35 34.08 18.01
CA CYS A 257 -11.10 33.71 18.68
C CYS A 257 -9.85 34.14 17.90
N ASP A 258 -8.87 34.71 18.61
CA ASP A 258 -7.55 34.94 18.04
C ASP A 258 -6.80 33.60 17.85
N GLY A 259 -6.59 33.22 16.59
CA GLY A 259 -5.90 32.00 16.21
C GLY A 259 -4.44 31.91 16.69
N ALA A 260 -3.80 33.02 17.04
CA ALA A 260 -2.46 33.08 17.60
C ALA A 260 -2.38 32.61 19.07
N CYS A 261 -3.52 32.49 19.76
CA CYS A 261 -3.58 31.99 21.14
C CYS A 261 -3.34 30.48 21.27
N PHE A 262 -3.20 29.76 20.15
CA PHE A 262 -3.04 28.31 20.14
C PHE A 262 -1.67 27.91 19.59
N MET A 263 -1.11 26.84 20.15
CA MET A 263 0.02 26.12 19.54
C MET A 263 -0.32 25.72 18.09
N GLN A 264 0.69 25.68 17.23
CA GLN A 264 0.57 25.27 15.82
C GLN A 264 1.52 24.11 15.53
N PRO A 265 1.10 22.86 15.83
CA PRO A 265 1.83 21.67 15.44
C PRO A 265 1.91 21.60 13.91
N LEU A 266 3.10 21.32 13.40
CA LEU A 266 3.40 21.16 11.98
C LEU A 266 3.73 19.69 11.73
N SER A 267 3.07 19.07 10.76
CA SER A 267 3.49 17.76 10.26
C SER A 267 4.83 17.88 9.52
N LEU A 268 5.54 16.77 9.32
CA LEU A 268 6.76 16.79 8.50
C LEU A 268 6.49 17.27 7.07
N ARG A 269 5.28 17.07 6.53
CA ARG A 269 4.87 17.59 5.21
C ARG A 269 4.73 19.11 5.24
N ASP A 270 4.14 19.67 6.30
CA ASP A 270 4.02 21.11 6.47
C ASP A 270 5.39 21.77 6.62
N VAL A 271 6.29 21.13 7.36
CA VAL A 271 7.69 21.58 7.48
C VAL A 271 8.41 21.48 6.14
N PHE A 272 8.25 20.39 5.40
CA PHE A 272 8.85 20.21 4.09
C PHE A 272 8.39 21.26 3.07
N ALA A 273 7.14 21.73 3.18
CA ALA A 273 6.59 22.78 2.33
C ALA A 273 7.02 24.20 2.74
N LYS A 274 7.74 24.37 3.86
CA LYS A 274 8.25 25.69 4.27
C LYS A 274 9.33 26.18 3.29
N PRO A 275 9.41 27.50 3.06
CA PRO A 275 10.42 28.06 2.18
C PRO A 275 11.79 28.01 2.86
N CYS A 276 12.87 27.96 2.06
CA CYS A 276 14.21 27.66 2.53
C CYS A 276 14.74 28.65 3.59
N GLU A 277 14.24 29.88 3.61
CA GLU A 277 14.65 30.96 4.52
C GLU A 277 14.22 30.72 5.98
N VAL A 278 13.27 29.81 6.21
CA VAL A 278 12.84 29.44 7.56
C VAL A 278 13.88 28.54 8.25
N PHE A 279 14.70 27.84 7.46
CA PHE A 279 15.72 26.93 7.97
C PHE A 279 17.08 27.64 8.19
N PRO A 280 17.90 27.18 9.14
CA PRO A 280 17.61 26.15 10.14
C PRO A 280 16.78 26.71 11.32
N PHE A 281 15.97 25.86 11.94
CA PHE A 281 15.19 26.24 13.13
C PHE A 281 15.17 25.15 14.19
N MET A 282 14.95 25.56 15.43
CA MET A 282 14.73 24.67 16.56
C MET A 282 13.24 24.38 16.72
N ALA A 283 12.90 23.12 16.93
CA ALA A 283 11.53 22.65 17.12
C ALA A 283 11.41 21.73 18.34
N GLU A 284 10.24 21.78 18.98
CA GLU A 284 9.83 20.81 20.01
C GLU A 284 9.06 19.66 19.36
N ILE A 285 9.33 18.43 19.79
CA ILE A 285 8.60 17.25 19.36
C ILE A 285 7.32 17.18 20.19
N ILE A 286 6.17 17.46 19.56
CA ILE A 286 4.86 17.43 20.21
C ILE A 286 4.27 16.02 20.14
N GLU A 287 4.39 15.40 18.98
CA GLU A 287 3.97 14.02 18.74
C GLU A 287 5.17 13.22 18.21
N PRO A 288 5.74 12.32 19.03
CA PRO A 288 6.86 11.49 18.59
C PRO A 288 6.37 10.41 17.62
N PRO A 289 7.23 9.96 16.71
CA PRO A 289 6.84 8.98 15.70
C PRO A 289 6.47 7.61 16.27
N SER A 290 5.36 7.03 15.80
CA SER A 290 4.82 5.76 16.36
C SER A 290 5.72 4.55 16.07
N GLN A 291 6.38 4.54 14.91
CA GLN A 291 7.32 3.50 14.48
C GLN A 291 8.53 4.17 13.86
N VAL A 292 9.71 3.77 14.31
CA VAL A 292 10.97 4.39 13.93
C VAL A 292 12.03 3.32 13.80
N GLN A 293 12.92 3.48 12.83
CA GLN A 293 14.11 2.65 12.74
C GLN A 293 15.02 2.87 13.94
N GLU A 294 15.86 1.88 14.25
CA GLU A 294 16.79 1.96 15.39
C GLU A 294 17.70 3.19 15.30
N GLU A 295 18.13 3.53 14.08
CA GLU A 295 18.99 4.69 13.77
C GLU A 295 18.31 6.04 14.06
N LEU A 296 16.98 6.11 13.95
CA LEU A 296 16.19 7.32 14.18
C LEU A 296 15.53 7.33 15.59
N SER A 297 15.88 6.37 16.45
CA SER A 297 15.31 6.23 17.81
C SER A 297 15.51 7.46 18.69
N PHE A 298 16.48 8.32 18.39
CA PHE A 298 16.69 9.59 19.08
C PHE A 298 15.45 10.52 19.00
N LEU A 299 14.62 10.39 17.96
CA LEU A 299 13.37 11.15 17.84
C LEU A 299 12.32 10.77 18.89
N MET A 300 12.46 9.59 19.52
CA MET A 300 11.58 9.13 20.59
C MET A 300 12.02 9.63 21.97
N SER A 301 13.34 9.83 22.15
CA SER A 301 13.94 10.23 23.43
C SER A 301 14.19 11.73 23.53
N SER A 302 14.35 12.41 22.41
CA SER A 302 14.64 13.84 22.36
C SER A 302 13.37 14.67 22.46
N LYS A 303 13.39 15.70 23.30
CA LYS A 303 12.27 16.66 23.39
C LYS A 303 12.34 17.75 22.33
N GLN A 304 13.56 18.12 21.91
CA GLN A 304 13.82 19.17 20.95
C GLN A 304 14.77 18.67 19.87
N VAL A 305 14.61 19.20 18.66
CA VAL A 305 15.43 18.91 17.49
C VAL A 305 15.71 20.18 16.70
N ILE A 306 16.74 20.14 15.88
CA ILE A 306 17.05 21.18 14.90
C ILE A 306 16.75 20.62 13.52
N VAL A 307 15.92 21.34 12.76
CA VAL A 307 15.63 21.01 11.37
C VAL A 307 16.47 21.94 10.50
N HIS A 308 17.39 21.35 9.74
CA HIS A 308 18.39 22.08 8.95
C HIS A 308 17.93 22.45 7.55
N GLY A 309 17.01 21.69 6.97
CA GLY A 309 16.50 21.93 5.63
C GLY A 309 15.62 20.79 5.12
N ALA A 310 14.94 21.08 4.01
CA ALA A 310 14.10 20.16 3.27
C ALA A 310 14.76 19.79 1.94
N TYR A 311 14.84 18.49 1.65
CA TYR A 311 15.61 17.97 0.52
C TYR A 311 14.92 16.75 -0.11
N GLN A 312 15.31 16.42 -1.34
CA GLN A 312 14.91 15.18 -2.00
C GLN A 312 16.14 14.35 -2.30
N ALA A 313 16.06 13.04 -2.04
CA ALA A 313 17.14 12.11 -2.35
C ALA A 313 16.62 10.94 -3.19
N LYS A 314 17.52 10.42 -4.03
CA LYS A 314 17.30 9.17 -4.75
C LYS A 314 17.49 7.99 -3.81
N ARG A 315 16.56 7.04 -3.87
CA ARG A 315 16.56 5.81 -3.09
C ARG A 315 16.22 4.64 -4.00
N ILE A 316 16.82 3.49 -3.72
CA ILE A 316 16.64 2.29 -4.53
C ILE A 316 15.70 1.33 -3.80
N LEU A 317 14.61 0.98 -4.45
CA LEU A 317 13.71 -0.08 -4.01
C LEU A 317 14.40 -1.43 -4.24
N ALA A 318 14.45 -2.28 -3.21
CA ALA A 318 15.08 -3.57 -3.30
C ALA A 318 14.26 -4.66 -2.61
N SER A 319 14.30 -5.88 -3.13
CA SER A 319 13.65 -7.05 -2.55
C SER A 319 14.61 -8.22 -2.35
N GLU A 320 14.31 -9.08 -1.40
CA GLU A 320 15.10 -10.28 -1.12
C GLU A 320 14.76 -11.45 -2.07
N ILE A 321 15.74 -11.99 -2.79
CA ILE A 321 15.53 -12.97 -3.89
C ILE A 321 15.09 -14.37 -3.41
N ARG A 322 15.30 -14.73 -2.13
CA ARG A 322 15.19 -16.14 -1.66
C ARG A 322 14.43 -16.36 -0.35
N SER A 323 13.67 -15.39 0.13
CA SER A 323 12.93 -15.55 1.38
C SER A 323 11.46 -15.93 1.13
N GLU A 324 10.96 -16.91 1.91
CA GLU A 324 9.53 -17.26 2.01
C GLU A 324 8.66 -16.06 2.42
N ALA A 325 9.28 -15.05 3.06
CA ALA A 325 8.71 -13.73 3.28
C ALA A 325 9.62 -12.70 2.60
N GLN A 326 9.23 -12.19 1.42
CA GLN A 326 10.01 -11.21 0.67
C GLN A 326 10.17 -9.92 1.49
N ARG A 327 11.31 -9.76 2.18
CA ARG A 327 11.68 -8.51 2.81
C ARG A 327 12.00 -7.49 1.73
N ARG A 328 11.61 -6.24 1.98
CA ARG A 328 11.68 -5.14 1.02
C ARG A 328 12.37 -3.97 1.69
N PHE A 329 13.20 -3.27 0.94
CA PHE A 329 14.07 -2.23 1.46
C PHE A 329 14.05 -0.98 0.58
N LEU A 330 14.23 0.19 1.19
CA LEU A 330 14.66 1.40 0.53
C LEU A 330 16.10 1.69 0.94
N ILE A 331 16.98 1.68 -0.05
CA ILE A 331 18.42 1.87 0.15
C ILE A 331 18.81 3.24 -0.38
N PRO A 332 19.33 4.16 0.46
CA PRO A 332 19.76 5.46 -0.01
C PRO A 332 20.96 5.31 -0.97
N VAL A 333 21.03 6.12 -2.02
CA VAL A 333 22.14 6.06 -2.99
C VAL A 333 23.49 6.40 -2.34
N SER A 334 23.47 7.15 -1.23
CA SER A 334 24.62 7.43 -0.37
C SER A 334 25.14 6.22 0.43
N TYR A 335 24.46 5.07 0.36
CA TYR A 335 24.86 3.87 1.09
C TYR A 335 26.25 3.39 0.68
N ASN A 336 27.17 3.40 1.65
CA ASN A 336 28.59 3.09 1.44
C ASN A 336 28.91 1.58 1.36
N GLY A 337 27.90 0.70 1.44
CA GLY A 337 28.11 -0.73 1.32
C GLY A 337 28.54 -1.13 -0.09
N ARG A 338 29.31 -2.23 -0.16
CA ARG A 338 29.85 -2.77 -1.42
C ARG A 338 29.03 -3.95 -1.90
N PHE A 339 28.69 -3.97 -3.17
CA PHE A 339 27.84 -4.99 -3.81
C PHE A 339 28.62 -5.84 -4.81
N LYS A 340 28.33 -7.13 -4.85
CA LYS A 340 28.80 -8.07 -5.88
C LYS A 340 27.62 -8.45 -6.76
N ARG A 341 27.86 -8.55 -8.06
CA ARG A 341 26.84 -8.99 -9.03
C ARG A 341 26.37 -10.41 -8.72
N ARG A 342 25.09 -10.66 -8.98
CA ARG A 342 24.49 -11.99 -8.96
C ARG A 342 23.85 -12.27 -10.31
N PRO A 343 23.91 -13.53 -10.80
CA PRO A 343 23.16 -13.93 -11.97
C PRO A 343 21.69 -13.55 -11.89
N ARG A 344 21.18 -12.96 -12.97
CA ARG A 344 19.75 -12.74 -13.22
C ARG A 344 19.18 -13.92 -14.00
N THR A 345 17.88 -14.16 -13.82
CA THR A 345 17.14 -15.17 -14.57
C THR A 345 16.08 -14.47 -15.40
N PHE A 346 16.04 -14.78 -16.69
CA PHE A 346 15.15 -14.17 -17.67
C PHE A 346 14.27 -15.24 -18.29
N PRO A 347 12.96 -15.23 -18.05
CA PRO A 347 12.07 -16.21 -18.66
C PRO A 347 12.10 -16.19 -20.19
N THR A 348 12.12 -14.99 -20.77
CA THR A 348 11.97 -14.78 -22.22
C THR A 348 13.09 -13.98 -22.88
N ALA A 349 13.15 -14.05 -24.21
CA ALA A 349 14.04 -13.19 -24.99
C ALA A 349 13.65 -11.70 -24.89
N TYR A 350 12.37 -11.38 -24.70
CA TYR A 350 11.93 -10.02 -24.38
C TYR A 350 12.58 -9.49 -23.10
N ASP A 351 12.64 -10.31 -22.04
CA ASP A 351 13.27 -9.93 -20.77
C ASP A 351 14.77 -9.64 -20.93
N LEU A 352 15.46 -10.32 -21.86
CA LEU A 352 16.87 -10.06 -22.18
C LEU A 352 17.09 -8.69 -22.83
N GLU A 353 16.15 -8.27 -23.67
CA GLU A 353 16.21 -6.98 -24.35
C GLU A 353 16.03 -5.84 -23.34
N VAL A 354 15.02 -5.94 -22.49
CA VAL A 354 14.76 -4.99 -21.40
C VAL A 354 15.93 -4.93 -20.43
N ALA A 355 16.57 -6.07 -20.14
CA ALA A 355 17.68 -6.17 -19.21
C ALA A 355 19.06 -5.80 -19.79
N LYS A 356 19.13 -5.44 -21.08
CA LYS A 356 20.36 -4.99 -21.72
C LYS A 356 20.75 -3.60 -21.20
N SER A 357 22.04 -3.31 -21.18
CA SER A 357 22.59 -1.97 -20.98
C SER A 357 23.37 -1.57 -22.24
N ASP A 358 23.56 -0.26 -22.46
CA ASP A 358 24.46 0.22 -23.50
C ASP A 358 25.94 0.19 -23.09
N MET A 359 26.19 0.01 -21.79
CA MET A 359 27.53 -0.01 -21.21
C MET A 359 28.16 -1.41 -21.16
N GLU A 360 27.36 -2.48 -21.28
CA GLU A 360 27.83 -3.85 -21.18
C GLU A 360 26.97 -4.83 -22.01
N LEU A 361 27.62 -5.80 -22.64
CA LEU A 361 26.95 -6.90 -23.35
C LEU A 361 26.48 -7.95 -22.36
N LEU A 362 25.19 -8.31 -22.45
CA LEU A 362 24.58 -9.32 -21.60
C LEU A 362 24.92 -10.72 -22.12
N HIS A 363 25.67 -11.50 -21.35
CA HIS A 363 25.98 -12.89 -21.63
C HIS A 363 25.05 -13.81 -20.83
N VAL A 364 24.32 -14.68 -21.53
CA VAL A 364 23.40 -15.65 -20.92
C VAL A 364 23.59 -17.08 -21.42
N VAL A 365 23.16 -18.04 -20.59
CA VAL A 365 23.04 -19.47 -20.94
C VAL A 365 21.56 -19.85 -20.97
N ALA A 366 21.13 -20.53 -22.01
CA ALA A 366 19.78 -21.08 -22.09
C ALA A 366 19.62 -22.32 -21.19
N THR A 367 18.55 -22.36 -20.41
CA THR A 367 18.23 -23.50 -19.51
C THR A 367 17.08 -24.36 -20.02
N ARG A 368 16.34 -23.89 -21.03
CA ARG A 368 15.28 -24.65 -21.72
C ARG A 368 15.52 -24.63 -23.22
N ALA A 369 15.16 -25.73 -23.86
CA ALA A 369 15.16 -25.81 -25.32
C ALA A 369 13.84 -25.25 -25.88
N PHE A 370 13.93 -24.66 -27.06
CA PHE A 370 12.78 -24.22 -27.84
C PHE A 370 13.06 -24.39 -29.32
N GLU A 371 12.07 -24.93 -30.01
CA GLU A 371 12.05 -25.04 -31.46
C GLU A 371 11.13 -23.97 -32.04
N THR A 372 11.64 -23.25 -33.03
CA THR A 372 10.90 -22.18 -33.70
C THR A 372 10.29 -22.70 -35.01
N ASP A 373 9.01 -22.39 -35.23
CA ASP A 373 8.29 -22.68 -36.48
C ASP A 373 8.51 -21.58 -37.54
N TYR A 374 9.30 -20.56 -37.21
CA TYR A 374 9.60 -19.43 -38.08
C TYR A 374 10.88 -19.71 -38.89
N GLU A 375 10.75 -19.83 -40.21
CA GLU A 375 11.92 -19.88 -41.08
C GLU A 375 12.61 -18.51 -41.08
N GLY A 376 13.90 -18.50 -40.73
CA GLY A 376 14.72 -17.28 -40.57
C GLY A 376 15.05 -16.93 -39.13
N LEU A 377 14.43 -17.58 -38.14
CA LEU A 377 14.79 -17.48 -36.72
C LEU A 377 15.49 -18.74 -36.24
N SER A 378 16.27 -18.63 -35.18
CA SER A 378 17.08 -19.71 -34.62
C SER A 378 16.38 -20.39 -33.45
N SER A 379 16.40 -21.72 -33.45
CA SER A 379 16.03 -22.55 -32.29
C SER A 379 17.12 -22.51 -31.22
N VAL A 380 16.72 -22.72 -29.97
CA VAL A 380 17.61 -22.67 -28.80
C VAL A 380 17.68 -24.05 -28.16
N LEU A 381 18.90 -24.51 -27.83
CA LEU A 381 19.14 -25.74 -27.09
C LEU A 381 19.59 -25.44 -25.65
N VAL A 382 19.34 -26.38 -24.75
CA VAL A 382 19.81 -26.28 -23.36
C VAL A 382 21.34 -26.23 -23.33
N GLY A 383 21.90 -25.24 -22.64
CA GLY A 383 23.34 -25.03 -22.51
C GLY A 383 23.96 -24.10 -23.56
N ASP A 384 23.19 -23.68 -24.56
CA ASP A 384 23.66 -22.68 -25.53
C ASP A 384 23.97 -21.35 -24.82
N GLN A 385 25.07 -20.71 -25.22
CA GLN A 385 25.54 -19.43 -24.71
C GLN A 385 25.33 -18.32 -25.74
N TYR A 386 24.81 -17.18 -25.31
CA TYR A 386 24.46 -16.05 -26.17
C TYR A 386 24.99 -14.74 -25.61
N LEU A 387 25.51 -13.89 -26.49
CA LEU A 387 25.73 -12.45 -26.25
C LEU A 387 24.58 -11.66 -26.89
N VAL A 388 23.88 -10.86 -26.08
CA VAL A 388 22.69 -10.11 -26.51
C VAL A 388 23.07 -8.74 -27.09
N HIS A 389 22.53 -8.40 -28.27
CA HIS A 389 22.82 -7.13 -28.95
C HIS A 389 21.66 -6.15 -29.00
N LYS A 390 20.68 -6.35 -29.89
CA LYS A 390 19.60 -5.38 -30.09
C LYS A 390 18.34 -6.05 -30.62
N ARG A 391 17.22 -5.39 -30.40
CA ARG A 391 15.97 -5.69 -31.09
C ARG A 391 16.10 -5.38 -32.57
N GLU A 392 15.61 -6.29 -33.39
CA GLU A 392 15.57 -6.15 -34.84
C GLU A 392 14.24 -6.68 -35.39
N THR A 393 13.73 -6.01 -36.41
CA THR A 393 12.54 -6.43 -37.13
C THR A 393 12.96 -7.24 -38.34
N SER A 394 12.51 -8.49 -38.43
CA SER A 394 12.88 -9.41 -39.50
C SER A 394 11.66 -9.93 -40.25
N GLU A 395 11.80 -10.14 -41.56
CA GLU A 395 10.81 -10.84 -42.37
C GLU A 395 11.02 -12.35 -42.24
N VAL A 396 10.04 -13.02 -41.65
CA VAL A 396 10.06 -14.47 -41.39
C VAL A 396 8.91 -15.17 -42.11
N ILE A 397 9.08 -16.45 -42.43
CA ILE A 397 8.01 -17.26 -43.02
C ILE A 397 7.39 -18.10 -41.91
N TYR A 398 6.07 -18.00 -41.75
CA TYR A 398 5.30 -18.81 -40.79
C TYR A 398 4.08 -19.41 -41.49
N GLY A 399 3.99 -20.73 -41.54
CA GLY A 399 2.90 -21.44 -42.24
C GLY A 399 2.79 -21.05 -43.72
N GLY A 400 3.93 -20.83 -44.39
CA GLY A 400 4.00 -20.47 -45.81
C GLY A 400 3.65 -19.00 -46.14
N ARG A 401 3.39 -18.14 -45.15
CA ARG A 401 3.14 -16.70 -45.34
C ARG A 401 4.28 -15.87 -44.78
N ARG A 402 4.70 -14.83 -45.52
CA ARG A 402 5.65 -13.83 -45.03
C ARG A 402 5.00 -12.97 -43.95
N LYS A 403 5.66 -12.84 -42.81
CA LYS A 403 5.26 -11.98 -41.71
C LYS A 403 6.47 -11.20 -41.23
N THR A 404 6.24 -9.95 -40.86
CA THR A 404 7.23 -9.14 -40.17
C THR A 404 7.11 -9.42 -38.68
N VAL A 405 8.18 -9.91 -38.06
CA VAL A 405 8.21 -10.29 -36.64
C VAL A 405 9.43 -9.65 -35.98
N GLU A 406 9.25 -9.28 -34.72
CA GLU A 406 10.35 -8.75 -33.90
C GLU A 406 11.16 -9.90 -33.31
N ALA A 407 12.48 -9.79 -33.46
CA ALA A 407 13.44 -10.75 -32.98
C ALA A 407 14.59 -10.05 -32.24
N LEU A 408 15.27 -10.81 -31.39
CA LEU A 408 16.47 -10.39 -30.68
C LEU A 408 17.70 -10.87 -31.44
N ALA A 409 18.54 -9.94 -31.87
CA ALA A 409 19.84 -10.25 -32.44
C ALA A 409 20.82 -10.64 -31.32
N CYS A 410 21.40 -11.82 -31.45
CA CYS A 410 22.38 -12.37 -30.52
C CYS A 410 23.57 -12.98 -31.27
N GLU A 411 24.71 -13.12 -30.59
CA GLU A 411 25.81 -13.98 -31.04
C GLU A 411 25.83 -15.25 -30.21
N LYS A 412 25.63 -16.41 -30.87
CA LYS A 412 25.73 -17.72 -30.25
C LYS A 412 27.20 -18.15 -30.18
N MET A 413 27.64 -18.56 -28.98
CA MET A 413 28.99 -19.05 -28.76
C MET A 413 29.10 -20.54 -29.11
N VAL A 414 29.82 -20.86 -30.18
CA VAL A 414 30.09 -22.25 -30.61
C VAL A 414 31.59 -22.52 -30.53
N GLY A 415 32.02 -23.02 -29.37
CA GLY A 415 33.45 -23.22 -29.07
C GLY A 415 34.20 -21.89 -28.96
N LYS A 416 35.07 -21.59 -29.93
CA LYS A 416 35.80 -20.31 -30.02
C LYS A 416 35.26 -19.36 -31.10
N LYS A 417 34.18 -19.73 -31.78
CA LYS A 417 33.55 -18.93 -32.84
C LYS A 417 32.22 -18.38 -32.37
N TYR A 418 31.85 -17.24 -32.94
CA TYR A 418 30.58 -16.56 -32.70
C TYR A 418 29.75 -16.62 -33.98
N GLU A 419 28.49 -17.02 -33.85
CA GLU A 419 27.53 -17.11 -34.96
C GLU A 419 26.38 -16.14 -34.69
N ALA A 420 26.11 -15.23 -35.62
CA ALA A 420 24.98 -14.30 -35.51
C ALA A 420 23.66 -15.05 -35.68
N VAL A 421 22.76 -14.90 -34.71
CA VAL A 421 21.47 -15.59 -34.66
C VAL A 421 20.35 -14.61 -34.30
N LEU A 422 19.15 -14.88 -34.82
CA LEU A 422 17.94 -14.11 -34.52
C LEU A 422 16.98 -14.96 -33.71
N ILE A 423 16.64 -14.51 -32.51
CA ILE A 423 15.83 -15.27 -31.55
C ILE A 423 14.45 -14.61 -31.44
N PRO A 424 13.32 -15.35 -31.50
CA PRO A 424 11.99 -14.75 -31.38
C PRO A 424 11.78 -14.06 -30.02
N MET A 425 11.19 -12.85 -29.98
CA MET A 425 10.98 -12.11 -28.71
C MET A 425 10.04 -12.83 -27.73
N CYS A 426 9.05 -13.56 -28.23
CA CYS A 426 8.10 -14.35 -27.42
C CYS A 426 8.66 -15.70 -26.95
N LEU A 427 9.95 -15.98 -27.17
CA LEU A 427 10.59 -17.22 -26.79
C LEU A 427 10.67 -17.38 -25.27
N GLU A 428 10.19 -18.51 -24.73
CA GLU A 428 10.44 -18.97 -23.36
C GLU A 428 11.64 -19.93 -23.29
N GLY A 429 12.86 -19.38 -23.36
CA GLY A 429 14.11 -20.16 -23.30
C GLY A 429 14.66 -20.34 -21.89
N GLY A 430 14.17 -19.59 -20.90
CA GLY A 430 14.70 -19.56 -19.53
C GLY A 430 16.20 -19.31 -19.53
N PHE A 431 16.64 -18.07 -19.55
CA PHE A 431 18.04 -17.68 -19.64
C PHE A 431 18.61 -17.33 -18.26
N VAL A 432 19.86 -17.68 -18.01
CA VAL A 432 20.59 -17.30 -16.79
C VAL A 432 21.84 -16.51 -17.17
N GLU A 433 22.01 -15.34 -16.57
CA GLU A 433 23.19 -14.49 -16.79
C GLU A 433 24.48 -15.15 -16.29
N VAL A 434 25.53 -15.08 -17.11
CA VAL A 434 26.88 -15.52 -16.74
C VAL A 434 27.67 -14.31 -16.28
N VAL A 435 27.86 -14.20 -14.97
CA VAL A 435 28.65 -13.13 -14.36
C VAL A 435 30.14 -13.52 -14.36
N HIS A 436 30.95 -12.82 -15.15
CA HIS A 436 32.40 -13.06 -15.27
C HIS A 436 33.23 -12.29 -14.26
N ASP A 437 32.76 -11.11 -13.86
CA ASP A 437 33.50 -10.27 -12.93
C ASP A 437 33.28 -10.69 -11.46
N LYS A 438 34.31 -10.47 -10.63
CA LYS A 438 34.24 -10.60 -9.17
C LYS A 438 34.38 -9.24 -8.51
N LYS A 439 34.05 -8.17 -9.24
CA LYS A 439 34.25 -6.79 -8.81
C LYS A 439 33.24 -6.44 -7.71
N GLN A 440 33.62 -5.45 -6.92
CA GLN A 440 32.74 -4.85 -5.92
C GLN A 440 32.37 -3.46 -6.40
N TYR A 441 31.09 -3.14 -6.33
CA TYR A 441 30.50 -1.90 -6.82
C TYR A 441 29.88 -1.12 -5.67
N MET A 442 29.88 0.21 -5.75
CA MET A 442 28.98 1.05 -4.96
C MET A 442 27.57 0.98 -5.54
N LEU A 443 26.54 1.29 -4.74
CA LEU A 443 25.15 1.27 -5.22
C LEU A 443 24.95 2.21 -6.41
N SER A 444 25.47 3.44 -6.33
CA SER A 444 25.43 4.44 -7.40
C SER A 444 26.05 3.95 -8.71
N GLU A 445 27.17 3.21 -8.62
CA GLU A 445 27.83 2.62 -9.79
C GLU A 445 26.97 1.52 -10.43
N VAL A 446 26.27 0.73 -9.62
CA VAL A 446 25.38 -0.32 -10.13
C VAL A 446 24.21 0.32 -10.89
N CYS A 447 23.54 1.29 -10.28
CA CYS A 447 22.40 1.98 -10.88
C CYS A 447 22.76 2.76 -12.15
N HIS A 448 23.98 3.27 -12.28
CA HIS A 448 24.42 3.99 -13.47
C HIS A 448 24.86 3.06 -14.62
N ARG A 449 25.44 1.89 -14.30
CA ARG A 449 26.04 1.00 -15.30
C ARG A 449 25.08 -0.08 -15.81
N PHE A 450 24.17 -0.55 -14.95
CA PHE A 450 23.28 -1.65 -15.25
C PHE A 450 21.83 -1.19 -15.25
N SER A 451 21.02 -1.78 -16.13
CA SER A 451 19.57 -1.57 -16.13
C SER A 451 18.93 -2.31 -14.95
N LEU A 452 18.06 -1.59 -14.24
CA LEU A 452 17.19 -2.17 -13.23
C LEU A 452 16.02 -2.89 -13.92
N PRO A 453 15.53 -4.03 -13.39
CA PRO A 453 15.94 -4.65 -12.14
C PRO A 453 17.28 -5.41 -12.24
N PHE A 454 18.08 -5.39 -11.16
CA PHE A 454 19.43 -5.93 -11.12
C PHE A 454 19.75 -6.70 -9.83
N ASN A 455 20.32 -7.91 -9.97
CA ASN A 455 20.60 -8.79 -8.82
C ASN A 455 22.00 -8.53 -8.23
N VAL A 456 22.07 -8.34 -6.92
CA VAL A 456 23.31 -8.09 -6.18
C VAL A 456 23.38 -8.91 -4.88
N LYS A 457 24.58 -9.01 -4.30
CA LYS A 457 24.82 -9.49 -2.93
C LYS A 457 25.68 -8.47 -2.19
N VAL A 458 25.32 -8.14 -0.95
CA VAL A 458 26.15 -7.30 -0.07
C VAL A 458 27.44 -8.04 0.28
N SER A 459 28.59 -7.36 0.19
CA SER A 459 29.91 -7.99 0.33
C SER A 459 30.30 -8.29 1.78
N MET A 460 29.82 -7.51 2.75
CA MET A 460 30.30 -7.53 4.14
C MET A 460 29.39 -8.28 5.12
N ARG A 461 28.20 -8.72 4.70
CA ARG A 461 27.31 -9.56 5.52
C ARG A 461 26.92 -10.80 4.72
N ASP A 462 26.78 -11.94 5.37
CA ASP A 462 26.22 -13.17 4.79
C ASP A 462 24.70 -13.07 4.62
N LEU A 463 24.29 -12.03 3.90
CA LEU A 463 22.92 -11.81 3.49
C LEU A 463 22.63 -12.57 2.20
N SER A 464 21.38 -12.97 2.10
CA SER A 464 20.69 -13.38 0.88
C SER A 464 20.85 -12.36 -0.24
N GLY A 465 20.67 -12.80 -1.49
CA GLY A 465 20.74 -11.91 -2.64
C GLY A 465 19.61 -10.88 -2.61
N LEU A 466 19.91 -9.66 -3.04
CA LEU A 466 18.95 -8.57 -3.22
C LEU A 466 18.72 -8.35 -4.72
N GLN A 467 17.48 -8.12 -5.10
CA GLN A 467 17.12 -7.58 -6.40
C GLN A 467 16.89 -6.09 -6.22
N LEU A 468 17.74 -5.27 -6.83
CA LEU A 468 17.50 -3.84 -6.97
C LEU A 468 16.46 -3.67 -8.05
N GLU A 469 15.36 -2.99 -7.77
CA GLU A 469 14.20 -2.99 -8.65
C GLU A 469 14.03 -1.69 -9.40
N GLU A 470 14.13 -0.57 -8.69
CA GLU A 470 13.76 0.74 -9.22
C GLU A 470 14.41 1.87 -8.42
N GLU A 471 14.67 3.00 -9.08
CA GLU A 471 15.11 4.23 -8.44
C GLU A 471 13.91 5.16 -8.24
N ILE A 472 13.68 5.56 -6.99
CA ILE A 472 12.62 6.50 -6.62
C ILE A 472 13.23 7.78 -6.04
N THR A 473 12.50 8.88 -6.16
CA THR A 473 12.84 10.14 -5.47
C THR A 473 11.96 10.29 -4.24
N ASP A 474 12.57 10.56 -3.09
CA ASP A 474 11.88 10.54 -1.80
C ASP A 474 12.21 11.80 -0.99
N PRO A 475 11.21 12.52 -0.47
CA PRO A 475 11.41 13.73 0.32
C PRO A 475 11.85 13.40 1.75
N TYR A 476 12.83 14.16 2.25
CA TYR A 476 13.33 14.05 3.61
C TYR A 476 13.65 15.41 4.23
N LEU A 477 13.69 15.44 5.56
CA LEU A 477 14.19 16.56 6.35
C LEU A 477 15.54 16.17 6.96
N LEU A 478 16.49 17.10 6.96
CA LEU A 478 17.75 16.90 7.65
C LEU A 478 17.59 17.35 9.12
N VAL A 479 17.64 16.41 10.05
CA VAL A 479 17.32 16.66 11.46
C VAL A 479 18.48 16.24 12.37
N SER A 480 18.79 17.05 13.37
CA SER A 480 19.76 16.71 14.42
C SER A 480 19.20 16.99 15.81
N THR A 481 19.83 16.42 16.82
CA THR A 481 19.67 16.83 18.21
C THR A 481 20.38 18.16 18.48
N PRO A 482 20.02 18.90 19.56
CA PRO A 482 20.64 20.18 19.89
C PRO A 482 22.14 20.12 20.22
N ASP A 483 22.67 18.93 20.51
CA ASP A 483 24.10 18.66 20.68
C ASP A 483 24.89 18.59 19.36
N LEU A 484 24.20 18.61 18.22
CA LEU A 484 24.76 18.60 16.86
C LEU A 484 25.69 17.41 16.57
N ALA A 485 25.52 16.28 17.28
CA ALA A 485 26.42 15.13 17.16
C ALA A 485 26.36 14.46 15.77
N LEU A 486 25.15 14.22 15.25
CA LEU A 486 24.88 13.63 13.95
C LEU A 486 23.66 14.29 13.31
N CYS A 487 23.67 14.42 11.99
CA CYS A 487 22.52 14.86 11.22
C CYS A 487 21.93 13.67 10.47
N TRP A 488 20.64 13.43 10.63
CA TRP A 488 19.94 12.28 10.05
C TRP A 488 18.91 12.71 9.01
N GLU A 489 18.80 11.92 7.95
CA GLU A 489 17.69 12.04 7.01
C GLU A 489 16.42 11.43 7.62
N VAL A 490 15.40 12.25 7.83
CA VAL A 490 14.08 11.81 8.33
C VAL A 490 13.08 11.82 7.17
N PRO A 491 12.53 10.65 6.76
CA PRO A 491 11.66 10.56 5.60
C PRO A 491 10.28 11.16 5.86
N VAL A 492 9.89 12.16 5.06
CA VAL A 492 8.65 12.93 5.27
C VAL A 492 7.40 12.07 5.09
N ASN A 493 7.41 11.14 4.13
CA ASN A 493 6.24 10.34 3.79
C ASN A 493 6.01 9.12 4.68
N ARG A 494 6.98 8.74 5.51
CA ARG A 494 6.94 7.52 6.32
C ARG A 494 7.11 7.76 7.81
N THR A 495 7.63 8.92 8.21
CA THR A 495 7.70 9.31 9.62
C THR A 495 6.49 10.17 9.98
N ASN A 496 5.55 9.59 10.73
CA ASN A 496 4.41 10.34 11.26
C ASN A 496 4.82 11.04 12.55
N MET A 497 5.03 12.35 12.51
CA MET A 497 5.55 13.14 13.63
C MET A 497 5.04 14.59 13.51
N ALA A 498 4.80 15.24 14.65
CA ALA A 498 4.42 16.65 14.73
C ALA A 498 5.44 17.49 15.50
N LEU A 499 5.78 18.65 14.92
CA LEU A 499 6.79 19.58 15.42
C LEU A 499 6.17 20.94 15.73
N GLN A 500 6.56 21.57 16.84
CA GLN A 500 6.27 22.98 17.11
C GLN A 500 7.53 23.80 16.86
N LEU A 501 7.48 24.74 15.93
CA LEU A 501 8.57 25.68 15.71
C LEU A 501 8.72 26.59 16.93
N LEU A 502 9.94 26.67 17.47
CA LEU A 502 10.26 27.50 18.64
C LEU A 502 10.95 28.80 18.23
N GLN A 503 12.10 28.69 17.55
CA GLN A 503 12.90 29.85 17.15
C GLN A 503 13.82 29.51 15.97
N GLN A 504 14.19 30.53 15.19
CA GLN A 504 15.27 30.42 14.21
C GLN A 504 16.59 30.10 14.92
N TRP A 505 17.39 29.24 14.29
CA TRP A 505 18.64 28.76 14.86
C TRP A 505 19.83 29.45 14.18
N SER A 506 20.53 30.32 14.89
CA SER A 506 21.61 31.16 14.32
C SER A 506 23.03 30.67 14.63
N SER A 507 23.20 29.40 15.04
CA SER A 507 24.52 28.81 15.34
C SER A 507 25.33 28.58 14.06
N PRO A 508 26.68 28.47 14.10
CA PRO A 508 27.49 28.42 12.90
C PRO A 508 27.05 27.25 12.02
N GLU A 509 27.03 27.49 10.71
CA GLU A 509 26.69 26.50 9.70
C GLU A 509 27.33 25.14 10.01
N PRO A 510 26.62 24.03 9.75
CA PRO A 510 27.17 22.70 9.92
C PRO A 510 28.50 22.62 9.14
N THR A 511 29.63 22.61 9.87
CA THR A 511 30.96 22.46 9.27
C THR A 511 30.92 21.25 8.33
N GLN A 512 31.56 21.31 7.16
CA GLN A 512 31.61 20.24 6.15
C GLN A 512 32.03 18.83 6.68
N SER A 513 32.41 18.70 7.96
CA SER A 513 32.71 17.43 8.63
C SER A 513 31.55 16.83 9.45
N GLN A 514 30.34 17.41 9.47
CA GLN A 514 29.19 16.74 10.10
C GLN A 514 28.74 15.59 9.20
N ALA A 515 28.82 14.36 9.72
CA ALA A 515 28.39 13.18 8.99
C ALA A 515 26.86 13.22 8.84
N VAL A 516 26.40 13.49 7.63
CA VAL A 516 25.01 13.24 7.24
C VAL A 516 24.81 11.74 7.15
N CYS A 517 23.86 11.23 7.92
CA CYS A 517 23.54 9.82 8.00
C CYS A 517 22.19 9.53 7.36
N SER A 518 22.19 8.55 6.46
CA SER A 518 20.99 8.02 5.80
C SER A 518 20.82 6.56 6.23
N ALA A 519 19.65 6.20 6.73
CA ALA A 519 19.35 4.83 7.16
C ALA A 519 18.85 3.97 5.98
N VAL A 520 19.07 2.66 6.06
CA VAL A 520 18.44 1.69 5.14
C VAL A 520 17.10 1.31 5.74
N GLU A 521 16.02 1.60 5.02
CA GLU A 521 14.66 1.39 5.50
C GLU A 521 14.15 0.00 5.11
N GLU A 522 13.69 -0.81 6.07
CA GLU A 522 12.87 -2.00 5.78
C GLU A 522 11.42 -1.56 5.70
N ILE A 523 10.77 -1.83 4.57
CA ILE A 523 9.41 -1.38 4.28
C ILE A 523 8.42 -2.55 4.24
N GLY A 524 7.20 -2.27 4.69
CA GLY A 524 6.09 -3.22 4.60
C GLY A 524 5.61 -3.44 3.16
N GLU A 525 4.81 -4.48 2.99
CA GLU A 525 4.23 -4.86 1.69
C GLU A 525 3.38 -3.73 1.09
N ASP A 526 2.55 -3.09 1.91
CA ASP A 526 1.68 -1.99 1.50
C ASP A 526 2.49 -0.81 0.97
N CYS A 527 3.49 -0.36 1.74
CA CYS A 527 4.35 0.76 1.37
C CYS A 527 5.08 0.50 0.04
N TYR A 528 5.58 -0.71 -0.16
CA TYR A 528 6.22 -1.10 -1.41
C TYR A 528 5.29 -1.00 -2.62
N PHE A 529 4.06 -1.51 -2.50
CA PHE A 529 3.11 -1.45 -3.62
C PHE A 529 2.62 -0.04 -3.86
N THR A 530 2.40 0.77 -2.82
CA THR A 530 2.09 2.19 -2.98
C THR A 530 3.19 2.91 -3.75
N LEU A 531 4.47 2.69 -3.43
CA LEU A 531 5.59 3.31 -4.15
C LEU A 531 5.67 2.87 -5.62
N ARG A 532 5.38 1.60 -5.94
CA ARG A 532 5.42 1.08 -7.32
C ARG A 532 4.18 1.38 -8.15
N ARG A 533 3.03 1.58 -7.50
CA ARG A 533 1.74 1.86 -8.15
C ARG A 533 1.81 3.14 -8.98
N TYR A 534 2.66 4.09 -8.63
CA TYR A 534 2.76 5.37 -9.33
C TYR A 534 3.77 5.42 -10.47
N VAL A 535 4.62 4.39 -10.63
CA VAL A 535 5.71 4.42 -11.62
C VAL A 535 5.47 3.46 -12.81
N ASN A 536 4.68 2.40 -12.64
CA ASN A 536 4.61 1.29 -13.61
C ASN A 536 3.57 1.42 -14.75
N ALA A 537 3.10 2.63 -15.10
CA ALA A 537 2.15 2.80 -16.21
C ALA A 537 2.74 2.60 -17.62
N SER A 538 4.08 2.52 -17.75
CA SER A 538 4.78 2.69 -19.04
C SER A 538 5.41 1.44 -19.64
N MET A 539 5.41 0.28 -18.96
CA MET A 539 5.99 -0.94 -19.53
C MET A 539 4.99 -1.65 -20.46
N LEU A 540 5.38 -1.80 -21.73
CA LEU A 540 4.61 -2.58 -22.69
C LEU A 540 4.61 -4.06 -22.27
N PRO A 541 3.45 -4.75 -22.31
CA PRO A 541 3.39 -6.16 -21.99
C PRO A 541 4.21 -6.96 -23.02
N PRO A 542 4.78 -8.11 -22.63
CA PRO A 542 5.57 -8.94 -23.53
C PRO A 542 4.72 -9.38 -24.74
N PRO A 543 5.33 -9.49 -25.93
CA PRO A 543 4.62 -9.93 -27.14
C PRO A 543 4.10 -11.36 -26.95
N ARG A 544 2.79 -11.55 -27.15
CA ARG A 544 2.16 -12.87 -26.98
C ARG A 544 2.58 -13.82 -28.11
N PRO A 545 2.86 -15.10 -27.83
CA PRO A 545 3.09 -16.09 -28.87
C PRO A 545 1.91 -16.16 -29.86
N PRO A 546 2.16 -16.43 -31.16
CA PRO A 546 1.09 -16.68 -32.12
C PRO A 546 0.25 -17.88 -31.67
N LYS A 547 -1.08 -17.81 -31.85
CA LYS A 547 -1.98 -18.95 -31.60
C LYS A 547 -1.58 -20.10 -32.53
N ARG A 548 -1.15 -21.24 -31.98
CA ARG A 548 -0.90 -22.46 -32.77
C ARG A 548 -2.17 -22.84 -33.52
N HIS A 549 -2.11 -22.84 -34.85
CA HIS A 549 -3.13 -23.50 -35.66
C HIS A 549 -2.91 -25.01 -35.52
N GLN A 550 -3.75 -25.68 -34.73
CA GLN A 550 -3.86 -27.14 -34.86
C GLN A 550 -4.33 -27.43 -36.28
N GLN A 551 -3.46 -28.01 -37.11
CA GLN A 551 -3.91 -28.63 -38.35
C GLN A 551 -4.88 -29.75 -37.97
N PRO A 552 -6.04 -29.88 -38.64
CA PRO A 552 -6.89 -31.05 -38.47
C PRO A 552 -6.08 -32.26 -38.91
N SER A 553 -5.85 -33.22 -38.03
CA SER A 553 -5.27 -34.50 -38.41
C SER A 553 -6.24 -35.21 -39.36
N GLU A 554 -5.92 -35.25 -40.65
CA GLU A 554 -6.52 -36.14 -41.63
C GLU A 554 -6.10 -37.58 -41.32
N ASP A 555 -6.68 -38.19 -40.28
CA ASP A 555 -6.74 -39.65 -40.14
C ASP A 555 -7.58 -40.06 -38.94
N THR A 556 -8.90 -39.83 -39.01
CA THR A 556 -9.88 -40.79 -38.45
C THR A 556 -11.26 -40.63 -39.10
N LEU A 557 -11.34 -40.76 -40.43
CA LEU A 557 -12.60 -41.13 -41.09
C LEU A 557 -12.86 -42.63 -40.84
N LYS A 558 -13.44 -42.97 -39.68
CA LYS A 558 -14.14 -44.26 -39.51
C LYS A 558 -15.52 -44.04 -38.91
N LEU A 559 -16.49 -44.13 -39.83
CA LEU A 559 -17.93 -44.34 -39.70
C LEU A 559 -18.41 -44.86 -38.33
N GLN A 560 -19.32 -44.12 -37.69
CA GLN A 560 -20.24 -44.68 -36.68
C GLN A 560 -21.64 -44.84 -37.30
N PRO A 561 -22.37 -45.96 -37.05
CA PRO A 561 -23.73 -46.13 -37.55
C PRO A 561 -24.76 -45.34 -36.73
N LEU A 562 -25.73 -44.74 -37.43
CA LEU A 562 -26.89 -44.04 -36.89
C LEU A 562 -27.71 -44.91 -35.91
N ARG A 563 -28.18 -44.31 -34.81
CA ARG A 563 -29.36 -44.79 -34.05
C ARG A 563 -30.53 -43.82 -34.22
N PRO A 564 -31.79 -44.31 -34.22
CA PRO A 564 -32.95 -43.54 -34.66
C PRO A 564 -33.57 -42.65 -33.57
N LYS A 565 -34.15 -41.53 -34.01
CA LYS A 565 -34.90 -40.54 -33.21
C LYS A 565 -36.26 -41.09 -32.74
N LYS A 566 -36.67 -40.72 -31.52
CA LYS A 566 -38.09 -40.54 -31.09
C LYS A 566 -38.17 -39.72 -29.77
N PRO A 567 -39.33 -39.15 -29.40
CA PRO A 567 -39.54 -37.70 -29.24
C PRO A 567 -39.74 -37.22 -27.78
N ASP A 568 -39.69 -35.89 -27.58
CA ASP A 568 -39.94 -35.18 -26.31
C ASP A 568 -41.45 -35.11 -25.92
N PRO A 569 -41.86 -34.57 -24.74
CA PRO A 569 -42.15 -35.33 -23.52
C PRO A 569 -43.58 -35.04 -22.99
N PRO A 570 -43.95 -35.56 -21.79
CA PRO A 570 -44.55 -34.63 -20.83
C PRO A 570 -43.97 -34.75 -19.40
N SER A 571 -43.99 -33.61 -18.74
CA SER A 571 -43.50 -33.25 -17.39
C SER A 571 -44.05 -34.09 -16.21
N PRO A 572 -43.29 -34.22 -15.11
CA PRO A 572 -43.86 -34.46 -13.79
C PRO A 572 -43.45 -33.45 -12.70
N LYS A 573 -44.38 -33.25 -11.76
CA LYS A 573 -44.28 -32.54 -10.47
C LYS A 573 -43.48 -33.35 -9.42
N PRO A 574 -43.12 -32.75 -8.26
CA PRO A 574 -41.90 -33.07 -7.51
C PRO A 574 -42.09 -34.15 -6.43
N SER A 575 -41.04 -34.90 -6.12
CA SER A 575 -40.91 -35.59 -4.82
C SER A 575 -39.44 -35.83 -4.42
N LEU A 576 -39.20 -35.67 -3.11
CA LEU A 576 -37.93 -35.72 -2.41
C LEU A 576 -37.15 -37.04 -2.61
N LYS A 577 -35.81 -36.94 -2.71
CA LYS A 577 -34.91 -38.02 -2.26
C LYS A 577 -33.71 -37.48 -1.49
N LYS A 578 -33.53 -38.08 -0.31
CA LYS A 578 -32.43 -37.95 0.65
C LYS A 578 -31.12 -38.44 0.04
N THR A 579 -30.01 -37.81 0.42
CA THR A 579 -28.64 -38.19 0.04
C THR A 579 -28.02 -39.01 1.18
N ASP A 580 -27.72 -40.27 0.93
CA ASP A 580 -26.97 -41.13 1.87
C ASP A 580 -25.47 -40.84 1.76
N LEU A 581 -24.86 -40.45 2.88
CA LEU A 581 -23.42 -40.26 3.02
C LEU A 581 -22.76 -41.61 3.37
N SER A 582 -21.76 -42.00 2.60
CA SER A 582 -21.04 -43.27 2.73
C SER A 582 -20.49 -43.51 4.16
N THR A 583 -20.74 -44.70 4.70
CA THR A 583 -20.33 -45.17 6.04
C THR A 583 -18.80 -45.08 6.27
N ARG A 584 -18.00 -45.00 5.20
CA ARG A 584 -16.54 -44.78 5.29
C ARG A 584 -16.16 -43.33 5.62
N GLN A 585 -16.97 -42.35 5.25
CA GLN A 585 -16.74 -40.93 5.60
C GLN A 585 -17.09 -40.65 7.06
N LEU A 586 -18.18 -41.24 7.56
CA LEU A 586 -18.56 -41.16 8.98
C LEU A 586 -17.49 -41.76 9.89
N ASN A 587 -16.93 -42.93 9.56
CA ASN A 587 -15.84 -43.52 10.34
C ASN A 587 -14.55 -42.68 10.33
N ARG A 588 -14.24 -42.00 9.21
CA ARG A 588 -13.11 -41.05 9.15
C ARG A 588 -13.33 -39.82 10.01
N MET A 589 -14.53 -39.22 9.98
CA MET A 589 -14.87 -38.10 10.86
C MET A 589 -14.83 -38.48 12.33
N MET A 590 -15.29 -39.68 12.70
CA MET A 590 -15.29 -40.13 14.09
C MET A 590 -13.86 -40.33 14.64
N VAL A 591 -12.95 -40.86 13.82
CA VAL A 591 -11.53 -41.01 14.20
C VAL A 591 -10.86 -39.65 14.37
N ILE A 592 -11.14 -38.69 13.49
CA ILE A 592 -10.61 -37.31 13.60
C ILE A 592 -11.13 -36.65 14.88
N LEU A 593 -12.42 -36.80 15.19
CA LEU A 593 -13.03 -36.23 16.40
C LEU A 593 -12.46 -36.86 17.68
N MET A 594 -12.19 -38.17 17.67
CA MET A 594 -11.52 -38.86 18.78
C MET A 594 -10.08 -38.35 19.00
N ILE A 595 -9.31 -38.16 17.93
CA ILE A 595 -7.94 -37.63 18.02
C ILE A 595 -7.96 -36.20 18.59
N MET A 596 -8.87 -35.34 18.11
CA MET A 596 -8.98 -33.97 18.62
C MET A 596 -9.39 -33.93 20.11
N ASN A 597 -10.31 -34.80 20.54
CA ASN A 597 -10.70 -34.90 21.94
C ASN A 597 -9.55 -35.38 22.84
N THR A 598 -8.75 -36.34 22.38
CA THR A 598 -7.56 -36.80 23.13
C THR A 598 -6.51 -35.70 23.23
N LEU A 599 -6.27 -34.95 22.15
CA LEU A 599 -5.36 -33.79 22.16
C LEU A 599 -5.84 -32.67 23.09
N MET A 600 -7.13 -32.36 23.11
CA MET A 600 -7.73 -31.39 24.02
C MET A 600 -7.59 -31.83 25.48
N ARG A 601 -7.84 -33.10 25.79
CA ARG A 601 -7.65 -33.64 27.15
C ARG A 601 -6.20 -33.57 27.60
N MET A 602 -5.24 -33.93 26.74
CA MET A 602 -3.81 -33.80 27.07
C MET A 602 -3.41 -32.34 27.32
N LYS A 603 -4.00 -31.38 26.57
CA LYS A 603 -3.73 -29.95 26.75
C LYS A 603 -4.33 -29.42 28.06
N LEU A 604 -5.54 -29.83 28.40
CA LEU A 604 -6.18 -29.53 29.68
C LEU A 604 -5.41 -30.13 30.87
N ASP A 605 -4.94 -31.37 30.78
CA ASP A 605 -4.11 -31.97 31.81
C ASP A 605 -2.76 -31.26 31.97
N ARG A 606 -2.17 -30.79 30.86
CA ARG A 606 -0.93 -30.00 30.90
C ARG A 606 -1.12 -28.65 31.59
N ILE A 607 -2.24 -27.97 31.32
CA ILE A 607 -2.64 -26.72 31.99
C ILE A 607 -2.90 -26.97 33.48
N ARG A 608 -3.58 -28.07 33.82
CA ARG A 608 -3.88 -28.42 35.21
C ARG A 608 -2.62 -28.73 36.03
N ARG A 609 -1.62 -29.37 35.44
CA ARG A 609 -0.30 -29.58 36.07
C ARG A 609 0.45 -28.26 36.28
N THR A 610 0.43 -27.35 35.30
CA THR A 610 1.08 -26.02 35.45
C THR A 610 0.41 -25.17 36.53
N PHE A 611 -0.91 -25.27 36.70
CA PHE A 611 -1.62 -24.57 37.77
C PHE A 611 -1.33 -25.16 39.16
N ASN A 612 -1.18 -26.48 39.29
CA ASN A 612 -0.80 -27.11 40.54
C ASN A 612 0.65 -26.78 40.96
N ASP A 613 1.59 -26.73 40.01
CA ASP A 613 2.98 -26.36 40.29
C ASP A 613 3.11 -24.89 40.75
N GLN A 614 2.31 -23.98 40.17
CA GLN A 614 2.27 -22.58 40.60
C GLN A 614 1.61 -22.40 41.98
N SER A 615 0.62 -23.24 42.32
CA SER A 615 -0.02 -23.22 43.64
C SER A 615 0.92 -23.69 44.76
N ILE A 616 1.80 -24.66 44.49
CA ILE A 616 2.76 -25.18 45.48
C ILE A 616 3.91 -24.17 45.72
N HIS A 617 4.33 -23.40 44.70
CA HIS A 617 5.32 -22.34 44.89
C HIS A 617 4.78 -21.05 45.54
N SER A 618 3.47 -20.81 45.48
CA SER A 618 2.81 -19.66 46.13
C SER A 618 2.71 -19.83 47.65
N THR A 619 2.47 -21.05 48.13
CA THR A 619 2.34 -21.35 49.56
C THR A 619 3.67 -21.30 50.32
N ASP A 620 4.80 -21.62 49.68
CA ASP A 620 6.14 -21.49 50.29
C ASP A 620 6.62 -20.03 50.40
N LYS A 621 6.31 -19.17 49.40
CA LYS A 621 6.64 -17.74 49.46
C LYS A 621 5.83 -16.96 50.51
N ARG A 622 4.62 -17.41 50.84
CA ARG A 622 3.80 -16.80 51.92
C ARG A 622 4.30 -17.14 53.32
N LYS A 623 4.89 -18.33 53.54
CA LYS A 623 5.52 -18.68 54.83
C LYS A 623 6.83 -17.93 55.08
N SER A 624 7.62 -17.68 54.02
CA SER A 624 8.85 -16.89 54.08
C SER A 624 8.60 -15.39 54.34
N ARG A 625 7.54 -14.79 53.79
CA ARG A 625 7.25 -13.36 54.02
C ARG A 625 6.72 -13.04 55.43
N ASN A 626 6.03 -13.98 56.09
CA ASN A 626 5.54 -13.77 57.45
C ASN A 626 6.64 -13.90 58.53
N THR A 627 7.79 -14.51 58.23
CA THR A 627 8.94 -14.58 59.17
C THR A 627 9.81 -13.33 59.11
N TYR A 628 9.87 -12.63 57.97
CA TYR A 628 10.60 -11.37 57.84
C TYR A 628 9.82 -10.15 58.35
N ALA A 629 8.48 -10.14 58.27
CA ALA A 629 7.65 -9.04 58.77
C ALA A 629 7.57 -8.96 60.31
N MET A 630 7.89 -10.04 61.02
CA MET A 630 7.90 -10.06 62.50
C MET A 630 9.25 -9.64 63.12
N GLN A 631 10.32 -9.52 62.32
CA GLN A 631 11.65 -9.07 62.78
C GLN A 631 11.92 -7.58 62.54
N THR A 632 11.15 -6.89 61.69
CA THR A 632 11.35 -5.45 61.40
C THR A 632 10.51 -4.51 62.28
N ALA A 633 9.68 -5.04 63.20
CA ALA A 633 8.91 -4.24 64.16
C ALA A 633 9.54 -4.16 65.57
N LYS A 634 10.86 -4.43 65.68
CA LYS A 634 11.61 -4.34 66.96
C LYS A 634 12.82 -3.38 66.94
N GLN A 635 12.99 -2.59 65.89
CA GLN A 635 13.90 -1.44 65.88
C GLN A 635 13.29 -0.33 65.02
N VAL A 636 12.51 0.53 65.67
CA VAL A 636 12.37 2.00 65.58
C VAL A 636 11.11 2.38 66.34
#